data_AF-A0A2V9URU2-F1
#
_entry.id   AF-A0A2V9URU2-F1
#
_cell.length_a   1.000
_cell.length_b   1.000
_cell.length_c   1.000
_cell.angle_alpha   90.00
_cell.angle_beta   90.00
_cell.angle_gamma   90.00
#
_symmetry.space_group_name_H-M   'P 1'
#
loop_
_entity.id
_entity.type
_entity.pdbx_description
1 polymer ?
#
loop_
_entity_poly.entity_id
_entity_poly.type
_entity_poly.pdbx_seq_one_letter_code
_entity_poly.pdbx_strand_id
1 'polypeptide(L)'
;MFKISIVDTPAQRRLVVEGKLSDPWVAELRTTCRNASRDLDGRKLVIDLNSLTVISREGEDAILDLMKEGAKFSCAGILTRHVLKRLARRCRCQP
;
A
#
# COMPACT_ATOMS: atom_id res chain seq x y z
N MET A 1 -4.68 -2.01 16.18
CA MET A 1 -4.88 -0.62 15.71
C MET A 1 -4.57 -0.57 14.24
N PHE A 2 -5.31 0.24 13.48
CA PHE A 2 -5.04 0.58 12.08
C PHE A 2 -5.14 2.09 11.96
N LYS A 3 -4.23 2.70 11.19
CA LYS A 3 -4.22 4.14 10.93
C LYS A 3 -3.60 4.40 9.57
N ILE A 4 -4.20 5.33 8.83
CA ILE A 4 -3.62 5.87 7.60
C ILE A 4 -3.37 7.36 7.81
N SER A 5 -2.16 7.82 7.52
CA SER A 5 -1.81 9.25 7.51
C SER A 5 -1.38 9.66 6.11
N ILE A 6 -1.83 10.83 5.64
CA ILE A 6 -1.42 11.39 4.35
C ILE A 6 -0.32 12.42 4.60
N VAL A 7 0.85 12.19 4.02
CA VAL A 7 1.96 13.14 3.98
C VAL A 7 2.05 13.66 2.56
N ASP A 8 1.64 14.91 2.37
CA ASP A 8 1.66 15.54 1.05
C ASP A 8 2.84 16.48 0.90
N THR A 9 3.56 16.36 -0.21
CA THR A 9 4.73 17.19 -0.53
C THR A 9 4.65 17.65 -1.99
N PRO A 10 5.39 18.69 -2.38
CA PRO A 10 5.46 19.11 -3.78
C PRO A 10 5.97 18.01 -4.73
N ALA A 11 6.79 17.07 -4.24
CA ALA A 11 7.36 16.00 -5.06
C ALA A 11 6.49 14.73 -5.11
N GLN A 12 5.80 14.41 -4.02
CA GLN A 12 5.02 13.18 -3.89
C GLN A 12 3.96 13.27 -2.79
N ARG A 13 2.92 12.45 -2.92
CA ARG A 13 1.99 12.14 -1.85
C ARG A 13 2.32 10.77 -1.27
N ARG A 14 2.37 10.65 0.05
CA ARG A 14 2.64 9.39 0.75
C ARG A 14 1.48 9.03 1.66
N LEU A 15 1.03 7.78 1.57
CA LEU A 15 0.10 7.18 2.52
C LEU A 15 0.89 6.32 3.51
N VAL A 16 1.01 6.77 4.74
CA VAL A 16 1.66 6.01 5.81
C VAL A 16 0.62 5.11 6.45
N VAL A 17 0.80 3.80 6.31
CA VAL A 17 -0.11 2.77 6.84
C VAL A 17 0.53 2.12 8.06
N GLU A 18 -0.16 2.26 9.20
CA GLU A 18 0.35 1.83 10.50
C GLU A 18 -0.55 0.75 11.10
N GLY A 19 0.07 -0.23 11.78
CA GLY A 19 -0.64 -1.23 12.55
C GLY A 19 -0.96 -2.52 11.78
N LYS A 20 -2.21 -2.99 11.81
CA LYS A 20 -2.60 -4.28 11.22
C LYS A 20 -3.42 -4.08 9.94
N LEU A 21 -2.93 -4.57 8.81
CA LEU A 21 -3.68 -4.62 7.56
C LEU A 21 -4.43 -5.96 7.46
N SER A 22 -5.60 -5.99 8.09
CA SER A 22 -6.56 -7.08 8.06
C SER A 22 -7.96 -6.49 7.97
N ASP A 23 -8.98 -7.31 7.73
CA ASP A 23 -10.36 -6.83 7.83
C ASP A 23 -10.64 -6.20 9.20
N PRO A 24 -11.46 -5.12 9.25
CA PRO A 24 -12.18 -4.49 8.13
C PRO A 24 -11.38 -3.44 7.32
N TRP A 25 -10.09 -3.24 7.65
CA TRP A 25 -9.28 -2.10 7.21
C TRP A 25 -8.82 -2.16 5.75
N VAL A 26 -8.99 -3.31 5.11
CA VAL A 26 -8.66 -3.51 3.69
C VAL A 26 -9.46 -2.56 2.80
N ALA A 27 -10.77 -2.41 3.08
CA ALA A 27 -11.63 -1.51 2.31
C ALA A 27 -11.23 -0.04 2.50
N GLU A 28 -10.80 0.33 3.71
CA GLU A 28 -10.34 1.67 4.04
C GLU A 28 -9.03 2.02 3.29
N LEU A 29 -8.08 1.08 3.23
CA LEU A 29 -6.85 1.28 2.46
C LEU A 29 -7.14 1.52 0.97
N ARG A 30 -8.01 0.71 0.35
CA ARG A 30 -8.37 0.84 -1.07
C ARG A 30 -9.04 2.17 -1.36
N THR A 31 -9.99 2.57 -0.52
CA THR A 31 -10.73 3.83 -0.66
C THR A 31 -9.79 5.02 -0.50
N THR A 32 -8.93 4.98 0.52
CA THR A 32 -7.97 6.06 0.78
C THR A 32 -6.93 6.18 -0.32
N CYS A 33 -6.43 5.05 -0.84
CA CYS A 33 -5.50 5.05 -1.98
C CYS A 33 -6.13 5.66 -3.23
N ARG A 34 -7.36 5.26 -3.56
CA ARG A 34 -8.11 5.80 -4.72
C ARG A 34 -8.37 7.30 -4.59
N ASN A 35 -8.70 7.77 -3.39
CA ASN A 35 -8.90 9.20 -3.14
C ASN A 35 -7.56 9.96 -3.23
N ALA A 36 -6.50 9.41 -2.65
CA ALA A 36 -5.17 10.04 -2.67
C ALA A 36 -4.51 10.04 -4.05
N SER A 37 -4.91 9.14 -4.97
CA SER A 37 -4.44 9.14 -6.35
C SER A 37 -5.08 10.23 -7.22
N ARG A 38 -6.13 10.90 -6.74
CA ARG A 38 -6.71 12.07 -7.41
C ARG A 38 -5.84 13.29 -7.17
N ASP A 39 -5.85 14.22 -8.12
CA ASP A 39 -5.22 15.54 -8.02
C ASP A 39 -3.72 15.45 -7.65
N LEU A 40 -3.04 14.47 -8.27
CA LEU A 40 -1.61 14.29 -8.10
C LEU A 40 -0.81 15.31 -8.91
N ASP A 41 -1.35 15.90 -9.97
CA ASP A 41 -0.64 16.89 -10.83
C ASP A 41 0.75 16.40 -11.27
N GLY A 42 0.84 15.13 -11.67
CA GLY A 42 2.09 14.47 -12.07
C GLY A 42 2.97 13.96 -10.91
N ARG A 43 2.59 14.21 -9.66
CA ARG A 43 3.27 13.67 -8.48
C ARG A 43 3.03 12.17 -8.32
N LYS A 44 3.95 11.51 -7.64
CA LYS A 44 3.83 10.07 -7.34
C LYS A 44 3.03 9.85 -6.07
N LEU A 45 2.18 8.83 -6.07
CA LEU A 45 1.59 8.26 -4.85
C LEU A 45 2.46 7.10 -4.36
N VAL A 46 2.89 7.16 -3.10
CA VAL A 46 3.67 6.11 -2.44
C VAL A 46 2.92 5.60 -1.22
N ILE A 47 2.70 4.29 -1.14
CA ILE A 47 2.12 3.64 0.03
C ILE A 47 3.26 3.13 0.92
N ASP A 48 3.43 3.73 2.08
CA ASP A 48 4.44 3.39 3.06
C ASP A 48 3.91 2.38 4.08
N LEU A 49 4.47 1.18 4.03
CA LEU A 49 4.11 0.02 4.84
C LEU A 49 5.14 -0.27 5.94
N ASN A 50 6.06 0.66 6.23
CA ASN A 50 7.12 0.47 7.23
C ASN A 50 6.57 0.16 8.62
N SER A 51 5.43 0.75 8.96
CA SER A 51 4.80 0.64 10.29
C SER A 51 3.72 -0.46 10.35
N LEU A 52 3.64 -1.33 9.34
CA LEU A 52 2.77 -2.50 9.40
C LEU A 52 3.40 -3.60 10.27
N THR A 53 2.56 -4.17 11.12
CA THR A 53 2.90 -5.23 12.08
C THR A 53 2.28 -6.56 11.71
N VAL A 54 1.14 -6.55 11.02
CA VAL A 54 0.40 -7.73 10.57
C VAL A 54 -0.20 -7.45 9.20
N ILE A 55 -0.14 -8.44 8.31
CA ILE A 55 -0.80 -8.43 7.00
C ILE A 55 -1.57 -9.74 6.90
N SER A 56 -2.90 -9.67 6.79
CA SER A 56 -3.73 -10.85 6.55
C SER A 56 -3.71 -11.23 5.07
N ARG A 57 -4.32 -12.36 4.70
CA ARG A 57 -4.46 -12.76 3.31
C ARG A 57 -5.21 -11.70 2.48
N GLU A 58 -6.28 -11.15 3.05
CA GLU A 58 -7.10 -10.10 2.44
C GLU A 58 -6.28 -8.81 2.28
N GLY A 59 -5.42 -8.51 3.27
CA GLY A 59 -4.44 -7.43 3.18
C GLY A 59 -3.40 -7.63 2.06
N GLU A 60 -2.91 -8.85 1.88
CA GLU A 60 -2.02 -9.20 0.77
C GLU A 60 -2.70 -9.05 -0.59
N ASP A 61 -3.94 -9.52 -0.73
CA ASP A 61 -4.71 -9.38 -1.96
C ASP A 61 -5.02 -7.90 -2.26
N ALA A 62 -5.24 -7.07 -1.24
CA ALA A 62 -5.36 -5.63 -1.39
C ALA A 62 -4.08 -4.96 -1.89
N ILE A 63 -2.93 -5.33 -1.32
CA ILE A 63 -1.64 -4.85 -1.79
C ILE A 63 -1.40 -5.28 -3.24
N LEU A 64 -1.74 -6.54 -3.59
CA LEU A 64 -1.58 -7.06 -4.93
C LEU A 64 -2.43 -6.30 -5.96
N ASP A 65 -3.68 -5.99 -5.63
CA ASP A 65 -4.53 -5.22 -6.54
C ASP A 65 -4.01 -3.79 -6.72
N LEU A 66 -3.55 -3.16 -5.66
CA LEU A 66 -2.89 -1.85 -5.73
C LEU A 66 -1.59 -1.92 -6.57
N MET A 67 -0.84 -3.02 -6.51
CA MET A 67 0.33 -3.24 -7.39
C MET A 67 -0.08 -3.31 -8.87
N LYS A 68 -1.18 -3.99 -9.20
CA LYS A 68 -1.70 -4.05 -10.58
C LYS A 68 -2.15 -2.69 -11.09
N GLU A 69 -2.70 -1.86 -10.21
CA GLU A 69 -3.06 -0.46 -10.48
C GLU A 69 -1.82 0.46 -10.60
N GLY A 70 -0.60 -0.08 -10.43
CA GLY A 70 0.65 0.65 -10.61
C GLY A 70 1.14 1.41 -9.37
N ALA A 71 0.52 1.17 -8.20
CA ALA A 71 0.90 1.82 -6.95
C ALA A 71 2.37 1.54 -6.60
N LYS A 72 3.03 2.55 -6.02
CA LYS A 72 4.40 2.41 -5.51
C LYS A 72 4.36 2.14 -4.01
N PHE A 73 5.26 1.29 -3.55
CA PHE A 73 5.32 0.87 -2.14
C PHE A 73 6.68 1.20 -1.55
N SER A 74 6.68 1.72 -0.33
CA SER A 74 7.83 1.77 0.57
C SER A 74 7.63 0.74 1.67
N CYS A 75 8.68 0.01 2.02
CA CYS A 75 8.65 -0.92 3.14
C CYS A 75 10.02 -1.03 3.79
N ALA A 76 10.01 -1.26 5.09
CA ALA A 76 11.15 -1.48 5.96
C ALA A 76 10.82 -2.74 6.77
N GLY A 77 11.84 -3.50 7.11
CA GLY A 77 11.66 -4.79 7.78
C GLY A 77 11.60 -5.97 6.81
N ILE A 78 12.14 -7.09 7.28
CA ILE A 78 12.36 -8.31 6.48
C ILE A 78 11.02 -8.94 6.08
N LEU A 79 10.06 -9.00 7.01
CA LEU A 79 8.76 -9.64 6.79
C LEU A 79 7.97 -8.94 5.68
N THR A 80 7.70 -7.64 5.82
CA THR A 80 6.95 -6.85 4.84
C THR A 80 7.64 -6.88 3.48
N ARG A 81 8.97 -6.79 3.45
CA ARG A 81 9.74 -6.89 2.19
C ARG A 81 9.60 -8.26 1.53
N HIS A 82 9.58 -9.34 2.31
CA HIS A 82 9.38 -10.69 1.79
C HIS A 82 7.99 -10.83 1.17
N VAL A 83 6.95 -10.37 1.86
CA VAL A 83 5.56 -10.35 1.36
C VAL A 83 5.47 -9.57 0.05
N LEU A 84 5.97 -8.33 -0.01
CA LEU A 84 5.91 -7.52 -1.23
C LEU A 84 6.68 -8.15 -2.40
N LYS A 85 7.83 -8.79 -2.16
CA LYS A 85 8.55 -9.51 -3.23
C LYS A 85 7.76 -10.70 -3.75
N ARG A 86 7.08 -11.44 -2.88
CA ARG A 86 6.20 -12.56 -3.26
C ARG A 86 5.01 -12.07 -4.09
N LEU A 87 4.36 -10.99 -3.66
CA LEU A 87 3.25 -10.37 -4.38
C LEU A 87 3.68 -9.78 -5.73
N ALA A 88 4.83 -9.11 -5.79
CA ALA A 88 5.36 -8.57 -7.04
C ALA A 88 5.69 -9.67 -8.06
N ARG A 89 6.13 -10.85 -7.61
CA ARG A 89 6.30 -12.03 -8.50
C ARG A 89 4.95 -12.51 -9.02
N ARG A 90 3.94 -12.64 -8.16
CA ARG A 90 2.56 -12.99 -8.56
C ARG A 90 2.00 -12.00 -9.59
N CYS A 91 2.17 -10.70 -9.35
CA CYS A 91 1.69 -9.63 -10.24
C CYS A 91 2.31 -9.69 -11.64
N ARG A 92 3.59 -10.06 -11.76
CA ARG A 92 4.28 -10.20 -13.05
C ARG A 92 3.95 -11.50 -13.80
N CYS A 93 3.45 -12.51 -13.10
CA CYS A 93 3.10 -13.81 -13.68
C CYS A 93 1.63 -13.88 -14.11
N GLN A 94 0.83 -12.84 -13.89
CA GLN A 94 -0.53 -12.78 -14.45
C GLN A 94 -0.47 -12.21 -15.88
N PRO A 95 -1.05 -12.91 -16.86
CA PRO A 95 -1.09 -12.48 -18.26
C PRO A 95 -1.94 -11.23 -18.47
#